data_AF-A0A1E3QAJ6-F1
#
_entry.id   AF-A0A1E3QAJ6-F1
#
_cell.length_a   1.000
_cell.length_b   1.000
_cell.length_c   1.000
_cell.angle_alpha   90.00
_cell.angle_beta   90.00
_cell.angle_gamma   90.00
#
_symmetry.space_group_name_H-M   'P 1'
#
loop_
_entity.id
_entity.type
_entity.pdbx_description
1 polymer ?
#
loop_
_entity_poly.entity_id
_entity_poly.type
_entity_poly.pdbx_seq_one_letter_code
_entity_poly.pdbx_strand_id
1 'polypeptide(L)'
;MCLLRMKSRPSYKSEFTSRDDAELEQLKLTRRPGRPASARQDALQTRKDFELEEFNTGFYIPDLLDKENVKLFREWNLAYSGIGLLKFIRIAKEGGLQLPQQDADMDMME
;
A
#
# COMPACT_ATOMS: atom_id res chain seq x y z
N MET A 1 19.10 26.19 -12.74
CA MET A 1 19.31 25.04 -11.83
C MET A 1 18.10 24.92 -10.92
N CYS A 2 17.72 23.68 -10.51
CA CYS A 2 16.56 23.32 -9.68
C CYS A 2 15.21 22.98 -10.37
N LEU A 3 15.23 22.24 -11.48
CA LEU A 3 14.05 21.51 -11.99
C LEU A 3 14.34 20.01 -12.25
N LEU A 4 15.28 19.42 -11.51
CA LEU A 4 15.52 17.98 -11.50
C LEU A 4 15.55 17.45 -10.06
N ARG A 5 14.39 17.27 -9.43
CA ARG A 5 14.27 16.42 -8.23
C ARG A 5 12.87 15.88 -7.98
N MET A 6 12.15 15.46 -9.02
CA MET A 6 10.81 14.87 -8.84
C MET A 6 10.51 13.65 -9.71
N LYS A 7 11.49 13.13 -10.46
CA LYS A 7 11.35 11.84 -11.13
C LYS A 7 12.07 10.80 -10.28
N SER A 8 11.31 9.87 -9.71
CA SER A 8 11.78 8.73 -8.92
C SER A 8 12.21 9.07 -7.49
N ARG A 9 11.24 9.04 -6.56
CA ARG A 9 11.52 8.62 -5.18
C ARG A 9 10.84 7.26 -4.96
N PRO A 10 11.45 6.15 -5.41
CA PRO A 10 10.87 4.82 -5.28
C PRO A 10 11.10 4.23 -3.88
N SER A 11 11.67 5.01 -2.94
CA SER A 11 12.16 4.51 -1.65
C SER A 11 11.04 3.97 -0.74
N TYR A 12 9.89 4.64 -0.69
CA TYR A 12 8.84 4.25 0.25
C TYR A 12 8.28 2.84 -0.05
N LYS A 13 8.30 2.43 -1.33
CA LYS A 13 7.75 1.14 -1.78
C LYS A 13 8.62 -0.02 -1.30
N SER A 14 9.94 0.10 -1.48
CA SER A 14 10.89 -0.90 -0.99
C SER A 14 10.95 -0.94 0.53
N GLU A 15 10.84 0.22 1.18
CA GLU A 15 10.86 0.32 2.65
C GLU A 15 9.63 -0.36 3.27
N PHE A 16 8.45 -0.26 2.65
CA PHE A 16 7.22 -0.87 3.15
C PHE A 16 7.27 -2.40 3.12
N THR A 17 7.66 -2.99 1.99
CA THR A 17 7.74 -4.45 1.84
C THR A 17 8.89 -5.08 2.66
N SER A 18 9.96 -4.33 2.93
CA SER A 18 11.12 -4.85 3.68
C SER A 18 10.92 -4.89 5.20
N ARG A 19 9.82 -4.34 5.74
CA ARG A 19 9.57 -4.30 7.19
C ARG A 19 9.50 -5.70 7.79
N ASP A 20 8.77 -6.59 7.13
CA ASP A 20 8.46 -7.93 7.61
C ASP A 20 9.57 -8.95 7.27
N ASP A 21 10.52 -8.58 6.39
CA ASP A 21 11.65 -9.43 5.99
C ASP A 21 12.60 -9.76 7.16
N ALA A 22 12.90 -8.78 8.00
CA ALA A 22 13.81 -8.97 9.14
C ALA A 22 13.26 -9.98 10.16
N GLU A 23 11.94 -9.96 10.40
CA GLU A 23 11.29 -10.92 11.30
C GLU A 23 11.26 -12.33 10.68
N LEU A 24 10.97 -12.44 9.38
CA LEU A 24 10.98 -13.71 8.67
C LEU A 24 12.37 -14.36 8.67
N GLU A 25 13.44 -13.58 8.50
CA GLU A 25 14.81 -14.09 8.57
C GLU A 25 15.15 -14.61 9.97
N GLN A 26 14.77 -13.91 11.02
CA GLN A 26 14.98 -14.36 12.41
C GLN A 26 14.24 -15.67 12.71
N LEU A 27 13.00 -15.81 12.24
CA LEU A 27 12.21 -17.03 12.40
C LEU A 27 12.82 -18.20 11.61
N LYS A 28 13.35 -17.94 10.40
CA LYS A 28 14.06 -18.94 9.59
C LYS A 28 15.36 -19.42 10.26
N LEU A 29 16.11 -18.51 10.91
CA LEU A 29 17.36 -18.82 11.61
C LEU A 29 17.12 -19.61 12.91
N THR A 30 16.06 -19.29 13.65
CA THR A 30 15.70 -19.99 14.90
C THR A 30 15.18 -21.41 14.64
N ARG A 31 14.81 -21.71 13.40
CA ARG A 31 14.30 -23.02 12.99
C ARG A 31 15.43 -24.05 12.96
N ARG A 32 15.36 -25.04 13.86
CA ARG A 32 16.19 -26.25 13.78
C ARG A 32 15.80 -27.07 12.54
N PRO A 33 16.76 -27.68 11.83
CA PRO A 33 16.47 -28.49 10.65
C PRO A 33 15.52 -29.65 11.04
N GLY A 34 14.43 -29.81 10.29
CA GLY A 34 13.44 -30.88 10.50
C GLY A 34 12.12 -30.48 11.17
N ARG A 35 11.96 -29.25 11.66
CA ARG A 35 10.67 -28.75 12.17
C ARG A 35 9.88 -28.02 11.06
N PRO A 36 8.57 -28.29 10.89
CA PRO A 36 7.71 -27.51 9.99
C PRO A 36 7.65 -26.03 10.43
N ALA A 37 7.27 -25.15 9.49
CA ALA A 37 7.18 -23.72 9.75
C ALA A 37 6.22 -23.43 10.92
N SER A 38 6.54 -22.39 11.70
CA SER A 38 5.64 -21.93 12.75
C SER A 38 4.41 -21.27 12.12
N ALA A 39 3.23 -21.38 12.74
CA ALA A 39 2.03 -20.69 12.27
C ALA A 39 2.23 -19.18 12.08
N ARG A 40 3.13 -18.55 12.87
CA ARG A 40 3.52 -17.14 12.68
C ARG A 40 4.31 -16.92 11.39
N GLN A 41 5.22 -17.83 11.06
CA GLN A 41 6.01 -17.74 9.84
C GLN A 41 5.11 -17.85 8.60
N ASP A 42 4.16 -18.79 8.61
CA ASP A 42 3.20 -18.95 7.50
C ASP A 42 2.30 -17.71 7.39
N ALA A 43 1.79 -17.18 8.50
CA ALA A 43 0.98 -15.96 8.49
C ALA A 43 1.75 -14.75 7.94
N LEU A 44 3.02 -14.59 8.31
CA LEU A 44 3.88 -13.51 7.81
C LEU A 44 4.18 -13.67 6.32
N GLN A 45 4.42 -14.90 5.86
CA GLN A 45 4.66 -15.19 4.44
C GLN A 45 3.41 -14.86 3.61
N THR A 46 2.23 -15.34 4.02
CA THR A 46 0.96 -15.02 3.33
C THR A 46 0.69 -13.52 3.28
N ARG A 47 0.96 -12.79 4.37
CA ARG A 47 0.82 -11.33 4.39
C ARG A 47 1.75 -10.66 3.38
N LYS A 48 3.01 -11.10 3.32
CA LYS A 48 3.98 -10.58 2.36
C LYS A 48 3.55 -10.87 0.92
N ASP A 49 3.08 -12.08 0.65
CA ASP A 49 2.64 -12.48 -0.68
C ASP A 49 1.42 -11.65 -1.12
N PHE A 50 0.46 -11.41 -0.22
CA PHE A 50 -0.66 -10.51 -0.48
C PHE A 50 -0.22 -9.07 -0.77
N GLU A 51 0.71 -8.52 0.02
CA GLU A 51 1.25 -7.17 -0.20
C GLU A 51 1.99 -7.06 -1.55
N LEU A 52 2.66 -8.13 -2.01
CA LEU A 52 3.30 -8.21 -3.33
C LEU A 52 2.28 -8.28 -4.47
N GLU A 53 1.16 -8.98 -4.28
CA GLU A 53 0.05 -9.00 -5.24
C GLU A 53 -0.63 -7.63 -5.35
N GLU A 54 -0.86 -6.96 -4.23
CA GLU A 54 -1.35 -5.58 -4.20
C GLU A 54 -0.37 -4.62 -4.89
N PHE A 55 0.95 -4.82 -4.72
CA PHE A 55 1.97 -4.07 -5.42
C PHE A 55 1.89 -4.24 -6.94
N ASN A 56 1.65 -5.45 -7.42
CA ASN A 56 1.53 -5.72 -8.86
C ASN A 56 0.22 -5.13 -9.44
N THR A 57 -0.88 -5.23 -8.71
CA THR A 57 -2.21 -4.77 -9.15
C THR A 57 -2.37 -3.24 -8.99
N GLY A 58 -1.54 -2.62 -8.18
CA GLY A 58 -1.50 -1.18 -7.93
C GLY A 58 -2.16 -0.79 -6.62
N PHE A 59 -1.45 0.00 -5.82
CA PHE A 59 -1.85 0.42 -4.48
C PHE A 59 -2.91 1.51 -4.51
N TYR A 60 -3.84 1.44 -3.57
CA TYR A 60 -4.84 2.47 -3.29
C TYR A 60 -4.30 3.46 -2.26
N ILE A 61 -3.89 4.65 -2.69
CA ILE A 61 -3.19 5.63 -1.86
C ILE A 61 -3.88 6.99 -1.99
N PRO A 62 -4.01 7.77 -0.91
CA PRO A 62 -4.47 9.15 -1.03
C PRO A 62 -3.52 9.96 -1.93
N ASP A 63 -4.06 10.77 -2.83
CA ASP A 63 -3.25 11.59 -3.71
C ASP A 63 -2.47 12.65 -2.90
N LEU A 64 -1.13 12.55 -2.90
CA LEU A 64 -0.25 13.48 -2.21
C LEU A 64 0.21 14.64 -3.10
N LEU A 65 -0.20 14.67 -4.38
CA LEU A 65 0.12 15.74 -5.31
C LEU A 65 -0.84 16.93 -5.15
N ASP A 66 -2.08 16.67 -4.75
CA ASP A 66 -3.09 17.69 -4.48
C ASP A 66 -2.88 18.33 -3.08
N LYS A 67 -2.66 19.65 -3.06
CA LYS A 67 -2.42 20.41 -1.84
C LYS A 67 -3.63 20.43 -0.91
N GLU A 68 -4.84 20.34 -1.46
CA GLU A 68 -6.07 20.33 -0.65
C GLU A 68 -6.24 18.99 0.05
N ASN A 69 -5.99 17.89 -0.68
CA ASN A 69 -6.03 16.54 -0.12
C ASN A 69 -4.98 16.36 1.00
N VAL A 70 -3.78 16.93 0.83
CA VAL A 70 -2.75 16.89 1.87
C VAL A 70 -3.14 17.66 3.13
N LYS A 71 -3.90 18.77 3.02
CA LYS A 71 -4.41 19.49 4.20
C LYS A 71 -5.49 18.68 4.92
N LEU A 72 -6.45 18.14 4.16
CA LEU A 72 -7.48 17.26 4.70
C LEU A 72 -6.87 16.03 5.39
N PHE A 73 -5.83 15.44 4.80
CA PHE A 73 -5.10 14.32 5.38
C PHE A 73 -4.37 14.70 6.68
N ARG A 74 -3.83 15.91 6.79
CA ARG A 74 -3.17 16.40 8.02
C ARG A 74 -4.14 16.72 9.14
N GLU A 75 -5.30 17.25 8.80
CA GLU A 75 -6.37 17.60 9.75
C GLU A 75 -7.24 16.39 10.11
N TRP A 76 -6.96 15.23 9.52
CA TRP A 76 -7.72 14.02 9.76
C TRP A 76 -7.51 13.48 11.18
N ASN A 77 -8.60 13.45 11.96
CA ASN A 77 -8.62 13.03 13.37
C ASN A 77 -8.59 11.51 13.60
N LEU A 78 -8.02 10.72 12.66
CA LEU A 78 -7.99 9.25 12.70
C LEU A 78 -9.40 8.59 12.74
N ALA A 79 -10.45 9.37 12.49
CA ALA A 79 -11.83 8.89 12.48
C ALA A 79 -12.18 8.28 11.11
N TYR A 80 -12.80 7.11 11.11
CA TYR A 80 -13.15 6.39 9.87
C TYR A 80 -14.00 7.23 8.90
N SER A 81 -14.86 8.12 9.42
CA SER A 81 -15.70 9.03 8.63
C SER A 81 -14.92 9.99 7.73
N GLY A 82 -13.69 10.36 8.11
CA GLY A 82 -12.86 11.28 7.33
C GLY A 82 -12.14 10.62 6.14
N ILE A 83 -12.11 9.29 6.09
CA ILE A 83 -11.43 8.56 5.02
C ILE A 83 -12.14 8.79 3.68
N GLY A 84 -13.47 8.79 3.66
CA GLY A 84 -14.26 8.99 2.44
C GLY A 84 -14.12 10.38 1.81
N LEU A 85 -13.60 11.37 2.54
CA LEU A 85 -13.35 12.73 2.03
C LEU A 85 -12.03 12.84 1.25
N LEU A 86 -11.13 11.87 1.42
CA LEU A 86 -9.84 11.86 0.77
C LEU A 86 -9.98 11.36 -0.66
N LYS A 87 -9.27 12.00 -1.58
CA LYS A 87 -9.14 11.51 -2.95
C LYS A 87 -8.09 10.41 -2.96
N PHE A 88 -8.47 9.25 -3.44
CA PHE A 88 -7.56 8.12 -3.63
C PHE A 88 -7.27 7.90 -5.11
N ILE A 89 -6.04 7.52 -5.39
CA ILE A 89 -5.56 7.16 -6.71
C ILE A 89 -4.97 5.74 -6.66
N ARG A 90 -5.14 5.00 -7.76
CA ARG A 90 -4.50 3.69 -7.92
C ARG A 90 -3.20 3.84 -8.70
N ILE A 91 -2.08 3.47 -8.08
CA ILE A 91 -0.75 3.58 -8.69
C ILE A 91 -0.22 2.18 -8.96
N ALA A 92 -0.22 1.77 -10.24
CA ALA A 92 0.39 0.52 -10.69
C ALA A 92 1.91 0.68 -10.93
N LYS A 93 2.63 -0.46 -10.95
CA LYS A 93 4.09 -0.54 -11.18
C LYS A 93 4.53 0.16 -12.48
N GLU A 94 3.67 0.19 -13.50
CA GLU A 94 3.97 0.77 -14.81
C GLU A 94 3.45 2.21 -15.02
N GLY A 95 3.09 2.91 -13.94
CA GLY A 95 2.84 4.36 -14.00
C GLY A 95 1.53 4.77 -14.68
N GLY A 96 0.63 3.83 -14.96
CA GLY A 96 -0.76 4.16 -15.29
C GLY A 96 -1.46 4.68 -14.04
N LEU A 97 -1.70 5.99 -13.96
CA LEU A 97 -2.70 6.53 -13.04
C LEU A 97 -4.07 6.08 -13.55
N GLN A 98 -4.69 5.16 -12.84
CA GLN A 98 -6.12 4.89 -13.03
C GLN A 98 -6.87 5.81 -12.08
N LEU A 99 -7.57 6.79 -12.66
CA LEU A 99 -8.57 7.57 -11.95
C LEU A 99 -9.72 6.61 -11.56
N PRO A 100 -10.31 6.74 -10.37
CA PRO A 100 -11.47 5.95 -10.02
C PRO A 100 -12.57 6.22 -11.07
N GLN A 101 -12.99 5.16 -11.78
CA GLN A 101 -14.20 5.21 -12.60
C GLN A 101 -15.37 5.43 -11.65
N GLN A 102 -15.90 6.66 -11.65
CA GLN A 102 -17.22 6.93 -11.09
C GLN A 102 -18.23 6.54 -12.15
N ASP A 103 -18.67 5.29 -12.20
CA ASP A 103 -19.81 4.93 -13.03
C ASP A 103 -20.65 3.83 -12.36
N ALA A 104 -21.86 4.25 -11.99
CA ALA A 104 -23.12 3.51 -12.10
C ALA A 104 -23.25 2.15 -11.40
N ASP A 105 -23.64 2.16 -10.11
CA ASP A 105 -24.34 1.04 -9.45
C ASP A 105 -25.21 1.56 -8.27
N MET A 106 -26.03 2.58 -8.52
CA MET A 106 -27.09 3.03 -7.60
C MET A 106 -28.47 3.03 -8.27
N ASP A 107 -28.69 2.14 -9.24
CA ASP A 107 -29.92 2.06 -10.05
C ASP A 107 -30.39 0.60 -10.24
N MET A 108 -30.37 -0.19 -9.16
CA MET A 108 -30.90 -1.57 -9.16
C MET A 108 -31.72 -1.86 -7.88
N MET A 109 -32.50 -0.89 -7.43
CA MET A 109 -33.53 -1.13 -6.43
C MET A 109 -34.75 -0.26 -6.69
N GLU A 110 -35.39 -0.53 -7.84
CA GLU A 110 -36.80 -0.20 -8.07
C GLU A 110 -37.63 -1.49 -8.00
#